data_AF-A0A957FEN5-F1
#
_entry.id   AF-A0A957FEN5-F1
#
_cell.length_a   1.000
_cell.length_b   1.000
_cell.length_c   1.000
_cell.angle_alpha   90.00
_cell.angle_beta   90.00
_cell.angle_gamma   90.00
#
_symmetry.space_group_name_H-M   'P 1'
#
loop_
_entity.id
_entity.type
_entity.pdbx_description
1 polymer ?
#
loop_
_entity_poly.entity_id
_entity_poly.type
_entity_poly.pdbx_seq_one_letter_code
_entity_poly.pdbx_strand_id
1 'polypeptide(L)'
;EFANSVEGQTLVAASGRTVPSLMSVAASEAFLAPDQPPANSQVFIDTIPTLRWVPITTTWVGVEETAGKEVERAFYGQISVEEAAATAISLAQPYFDKANADN
;
A
#
# COMPACT_ATOMS: atom_id res chain seq x y z
N GLU A 1 -19.84 10.80 8.71
CA GLU A 1 -18.69 10.75 9.64
C GLU A 1 -17.76 11.91 9.36
N PHE A 2 -17.23 12.60 10.38
CA PHE A 2 -16.44 13.84 10.20
C PHE A 2 -15.10 13.60 9.47
N ALA A 3 -14.38 12.52 9.77
CA ALA A 3 -13.10 12.21 9.12
C ALA A 3 -13.20 12.04 7.60
N ASN A 4 -14.38 11.65 7.11
CA ASN A 4 -14.66 11.45 5.68
C ASN A 4 -15.23 12.70 4.99
N SER A 5 -15.41 13.82 5.71
CA SER A 5 -15.86 15.07 5.12
C SER A 5 -14.70 15.84 4.47
N VAL A 6 -15.02 16.81 3.61
CA VAL A 6 -14.02 17.74 3.05
C VAL A 6 -13.27 18.46 4.16
N GLU A 7 -13.99 18.95 5.18
CA GLU A 7 -13.40 19.65 6.32
C GLU A 7 -12.44 18.75 7.11
N GLY A 8 -12.89 17.54 7.47
CA GLY A 8 -12.08 16.59 8.23
C GLY A 8 -10.83 16.17 7.47
N GLN A 9 -10.96 15.82 6.19
CA GLN A 9 -9.81 15.45 5.37
C GLN A 9 -8.86 16.63 5.14
N THR A 10 -9.35 17.87 5.00
CA THR A 10 -8.50 19.06 4.87
C THR A 10 -7.63 19.28 6.10
N LEU A 11 -8.22 19.14 7.30
CA LEU A 11 -7.49 19.27 8.57
C LEU A 11 -6.40 18.21 8.71
N VAL A 12 -6.68 16.96 8.34
CA VAL A 12 -5.69 15.89 8.44
C VAL A 12 -4.62 16.02 7.34
N ALA A 13 -4.99 16.42 6.12
CA ALA A 13 -4.05 16.66 5.02
C ALA A 13 -3.00 17.71 5.40
N ALA A 14 -3.44 18.82 6.00
CA ALA A 14 -2.56 19.91 6.43
C ALA A 14 -1.52 19.48 7.48
N SER A 15 -1.74 18.36 8.18
CA SER A 15 -0.76 17.80 9.11
C SER A 15 0.39 17.03 8.43
N GLY A 16 0.27 16.75 7.12
CA GLY A 16 1.24 15.96 6.36
C GLY A 16 1.23 14.46 6.67
N ARG A 17 0.25 13.96 7.42
CA ARG A 17 0.22 12.57 7.94
C ARG A 17 -0.52 11.58 7.05
N THR A 18 -1.21 12.04 6.01
CA THR A 18 -2.03 11.18 5.14
C THR A 18 -2.12 11.72 3.73
N VAL A 19 -2.37 10.83 2.77
CA VAL A 19 -2.87 11.18 1.45
C VAL A 19 -4.41 11.21 1.50
N PRO A 20 -5.08 12.31 1.10
CA PRO A 20 -6.54 12.39 1.12
C PRO A 20 -7.20 11.49 0.07
N SER A 21 -8.33 10.89 0.42
CA SER A 21 -9.11 10.08 -0.52
C SER A 21 -10.04 10.92 -1.39
N LEU A 22 -10.46 12.11 -0.92
CA LEU A 22 -11.26 13.03 -1.71
C LEU A 22 -10.37 13.78 -2.71
N MET A 23 -10.69 13.64 -3.99
CA MET A 23 -9.97 14.32 -5.08
C MET A 23 -9.90 15.84 -4.88
N SER A 24 -10.97 16.46 -4.36
CA SER A 24 -11.02 17.90 -4.08
C SER A 24 -10.03 18.34 -3.00
N VAL A 25 -9.71 17.47 -2.03
CA VAL A 25 -8.73 17.75 -0.97
C VAL A 25 -7.33 17.40 -1.44
N ALA A 26 -7.15 16.29 -2.16
CA ALA A 26 -5.87 15.91 -2.76
C ALA A 26 -5.36 16.99 -3.75
N ALA A 27 -6.24 17.64 -4.51
CA ALA A 27 -5.87 18.72 -5.42
C ALA A 27 -5.70 20.10 -4.74
N SER A 28 -5.82 20.19 -3.41
CA SER A 28 -5.79 21.46 -2.67
C SER A 28 -4.41 21.80 -2.11
N GLU A 29 -4.18 23.08 -1.79
CA GLU A 29 -2.95 23.54 -1.13
C GLU A 29 -2.72 22.86 0.23
N ALA A 30 -3.79 22.45 0.92
CA ALA A 30 -3.67 21.75 2.21
C ALA A 30 -2.92 20.42 2.10
N PHE A 31 -2.92 19.78 0.92
CA PHE A 31 -2.16 18.56 0.66
C PHE A 31 -0.90 18.83 -0.18
N LEU A 32 -1.04 19.61 -1.26
CA LEU A 32 0.05 19.84 -2.20
C LEU A 32 1.20 20.65 -1.58
N ALA A 33 0.85 21.60 -0.71
CA ALA A 33 1.73 22.40 0.15
C ALA A 33 3.19 22.50 -0.36
N PRO A 34 3.45 23.13 -1.52
CA PRO A 34 4.76 23.08 -2.18
C PRO A 34 5.89 23.71 -1.35
N ASP A 35 5.51 24.58 -0.41
CA ASP A 35 6.42 25.26 0.51
C ASP A 35 6.69 24.46 1.81
N GLN A 36 6.11 23.26 1.95
CA GLN A 36 6.27 22.37 3.10
C GLN A 36 6.87 21.02 2.68
N PRO A 37 7.66 20.35 3.54
CA PRO A 37 8.08 18.97 3.29
C PRO A 37 6.89 17.98 3.28
N PRO A 38 6.93 16.91 2.44
CA PRO A 38 7.93 16.64 1.41
C PRO A 38 7.82 17.64 0.26
N ALA A 39 8.96 17.94 -0.39
CA ALA A 39 9.05 18.94 -1.45
C ALA A 39 8.09 18.73 -2.64
N ASN A 40 7.46 17.56 -2.73
CA ASN A 40 6.49 17.25 -3.76
C ASN A 40 5.46 16.22 -3.26
N SER A 41 4.33 16.67 -2.72
CA SER A 41 3.17 15.82 -2.43
C SER A 41 2.40 15.41 -3.70
N GLN A 42 2.60 16.11 -4.82
CA GLN A 42 2.01 15.79 -6.12
C GLN A 42 2.40 14.39 -6.61
N VAL A 43 3.56 13.86 -6.20
CA VAL A 43 4.02 12.49 -6.50
C VAL A 43 2.98 11.41 -6.15
N PHE A 44 2.23 11.59 -5.05
CA PHE A 44 1.21 10.64 -4.62
C PHE A 44 0.02 10.61 -5.59
N ILE A 45 -0.32 11.75 -6.21
CA ILE A 45 -1.39 11.87 -7.19
C ILE A 45 -0.92 11.34 -8.54
N ASP A 46 0.31 11.70 -8.94
CA ASP A 46 0.89 11.30 -10.22
C ASP A 46 1.08 9.79 -10.34
N THR A 47 1.19 9.09 -9.20
CA THR A 47 1.34 7.63 -9.17
C THR A 47 0.00 6.89 -9.37
N ILE A 48 -1.15 7.54 -9.15
CA ILE A 48 -2.49 6.90 -9.19
C ILE A 48 -2.74 6.06 -10.46
N PRO A 49 -2.40 6.51 -11.69
CA PRO A 49 -2.62 5.72 -12.90
C PRO A 49 -1.90 4.37 -12.93
N THR A 50 -0.79 4.26 -12.20
CA THR A 50 0.05 3.07 -12.12
C THR A 50 -0.26 2.18 -10.92
N LEU A 51 -1.00 2.70 -9.92
CA LEU A 51 -1.38 1.91 -8.75
C LEU A 51 -2.29 0.75 -9.15
N ARG A 52 -2.16 -0.32 -8.38
CA ARG A 52 -3.01 -1.50 -8.45
C ARG A 52 -3.48 -1.84 -7.05
N TRP A 53 -4.73 -2.23 -6.96
CA TRP A 53 -5.25 -2.85 -5.75
C TRP A 53 -4.51 -4.16 -5.52
N VAL A 54 -4.20 -4.44 -4.26
CA VAL A 54 -3.88 -5.80 -3.86
C VAL A 54 -5.13 -6.68 -4.02
N PRO A 55 -4.97 -8.01 -4.18
CA PRO A 55 -6.10 -8.93 -4.20
C PRO A 55 -7.03 -8.74 -2.99
N ILE A 56 -8.32 -8.55 -3.25
CA ILE A 56 -9.34 -8.38 -2.20
C ILE A 56 -9.84 -9.76 -1.79
N THR A 57 -9.07 -10.45 -0.94
CA THR A 57 -9.40 -11.79 -0.43
C THR A 57 -9.19 -11.86 1.08
N THR A 58 -9.93 -12.74 1.75
CA THR A 58 -9.76 -12.97 3.21
C THR A 58 -8.40 -13.55 3.57
N THR A 59 -7.70 -14.13 2.59
CA THR A 59 -6.42 -14.81 2.76
C THR A 59 -5.21 -13.95 2.36
N TRP A 60 -5.41 -12.73 1.85
CA TRP A 60 -4.33 -11.87 1.36
C TRP A 60 -3.25 -11.59 2.43
N VAL A 61 -3.65 -11.38 3.68
CA VAL A 61 -2.71 -11.19 4.80
C VAL A 61 -1.73 -12.37 4.94
N GLY A 62 -2.20 -13.60 4.73
CA GLY A 62 -1.33 -14.79 4.78
C GLY A 62 -0.31 -14.83 3.65
N VAL A 63 -0.69 -14.33 2.46
CA VAL A 63 0.24 -14.18 1.32
C VAL A 63 1.32 -13.15 1.65
N GLU A 64 0.93 -11.98 2.16
CA GLU A 64 1.87 -10.90 2.50
C GLU A 64 2.86 -11.30 3.60
N GLU A 65 2.38 -11.92 4.68
CA GLU A 65 3.24 -12.38 5.77
C GLU A 65 4.23 -13.46 5.32
N THR A 66 3.78 -14.39 4.48
CA THR A 66 4.62 -15.47 3.94
C THR A 66 5.71 -14.92 3.03
N ALA A 67 5.34 -14.09 2.06
CA ALA A 67 6.29 -13.47 1.16
C ALA A 67 7.28 -12.55 1.90
N GLY A 68 6.79 -11.78 2.88
CA GLY A 68 7.61 -10.88 3.70
C GLY A 68 8.72 -11.59 4.45
N LYS A 69 8.44 -12.76 5.05
CA LYS A 69 9.45 -13.57 5.74
C LYS A 69 10.55 -14.05 4.80
N GLU A 70 10.20 -14.49 3.59
CA GLU A 70 11.19 -14.95 2.63
C GLU A 70 12.05 -13.80 2.08
N VAL A 71 11.43 -12.62 1.84
CA VAL A 71 12.17 -11.39 1.50
C VAL A 71 13.14 -11.01 2.61
N GLU A 72 12.73 -11.10 3.88
CA GLU A 72 13.58 -10.83 5.04
C GLU A 72 14.80 -11.78 5.08
N ARG A 73 14.58 -13.08 4.86
CA ARG A 73 15.67 -14.08 4.82
C ARG A 73 16.68 -13.78 3.71
N ALA A 74 16.21 -13.43 2.51
CA ALA A 74 17.09 -13.03 1.41
C ALA A 74 17.85 -11.73 1.71
N PHE A 75 17.17 -10.74 2.30
CA PHE A 75 17.77 -9.46 2.66
C PHE A 75 18.94 -9.62 3.65
N TYR A 76 18.81 -10.52 4.63
CA TYR A 76 19.89 -10.85 5.56
C TYR A 76 20.90 -11.87 5.04
N GLY A 77 20.82 -12.26 3.75
CA GLY A 77 21.76 -13.18 3.12
C GLY A 77 21.68 -14.62 3.62
N GLN A 78 20.55 -15.02 4.22
CA GLN A 78 20.35 -16.38 4.75
C GLN A 78 20.05 -17.39 3.63
N ILE A 79 19.44 -16.92 2.55
CA ILE A 79 19.14 -17.66 1.32
C ILE A 79 19.32 -16.74 0.11
N SER A 80 19.37 -17.32 -1.09
CA SER A 80 19.41 -16.52 -2.32
C SER A 80 18.04 -15.88 -2.62
N VAL A 81 18.03 -14.83 -3.46
CA VAL A 81 16.79 -14.18 -3.90
C VAL A 81 15.90 -15.15 -4.66
N GLU A 82 16.49 -16.03 -5.47
CA GLU A 82 15.79 -17.05 -6.25
C GLU A 82 15.14 -18.09 -5.33
N GLU A 83 15.85 -18.53 -4.29
CA GLU A 83 15.30 -19.46 -3.29
C GLU A 83 14.17 -18.82 -2.49
N ALA A 84 14.31 -17.56 -2.08
CA ALA A 84 13.26 -16.82 -1.39
C ALA A 84 12.00 -16.67 -2.24
N ALA A 85 12.15 -16.30 -3.52
CA ALA A 85 11.03 -16.18 -4.45
C ALA A 85 10.32 -17.52 -4.66
N ALA A 86 11.07 -18.60 -4.91
CA ALA A 86 10.50 -19.93 -5.10
C ALA A 86 9.76 -20.42 -3.85
N THR A 87 10.35 -20.21 -2.67
CA THR A 87 9.77 -20.60 -1.39
C THR A 87 8.51 -19.78 -1.08
N ALA A 88 8.55 -18.46 -1.28
CA ALA A 88 7.39 -17.59 -1.09
C ALA A 88 6.21 -18.01 -1.96
N ILE A 89 6.45 -18.30 -3.25
CA ILE A 89 5.42 -18.79 -4.18
C ILE A 89 4.83 -20.10 -3.67
N SER A 90 5.69 -21.08 -3.34
CA SER A 90 5.25 -22.40 -2.88
C SER A 90 4.42 -22.33 -1.58
N LEU A 91 4.85 -21.52 -0.62
CA LEU A 91 4.19 -21.41 0.68
C LEU A 91 2.93 -20.54 0.62
N ALA A 92 2.86 -19.57 -0.29
CA ALA A 92 1.68 -18.73 -0.44
C ALA A 92 0.55 -19.39 -1.25
N GLN A 93 0.85 -20.41 -2.06
CA GLN A 93 -0.12 -21.08 -2.93
C GLN A 93 -1.42 -21.52 -2.24
N PRO A 94 -1.40 -22.13 -1.04
CA PRO A 94 -2.65 -22.55 -0.37
C PRO A 94 -3.60 -21.40 -0.06
N TYR A 95 -3.10 -20.17 0.15
CA TYR A 95 -3.94 -18.99 0.37
C TYR A 95 -4.68 -18.56 -0.90
N PHE A 96 -4.02 -18.69 -2.06
CA PHE A 96 -4.64 -18.44 -3.36
C PHE A 96 -5.67 -19.52 -3.70
N ASP A 97 -5.34 -20.79 -3.47
CA ASP A 97 -6.26 -21.90 -3.69
C ASP A 97 -7.54 -21.73 -2.85
N LYS A 98 -7.39 -21.35 -1.58
CA LYS A 98 -8.53 -21.04 -0.71
C LYS A 98 -9.33 -19.84 -1.22
N ALA A 99 -8.68 -18.74 -1.59
CA ALA A 99 -9.38 -17.56 -2.11
C ALA A 99 -10.21 -17.89 -3.37
N ASN A 100 -9.69 -18.74 -4.24
CA ASN A 100 -10.40 -19.17 -5.45
C ASN A 100 -11.60 -20.09 -5.14
N ALA A 101 -11.53 -20.87 -4.05
CA ALA A 101 -12.64 -21.72 -3.63
C ALA A 101 -13.76 -20.95 -2.89
N ASP A 102 -13.43 -19.79 -2.30
CA ASP A 102 -14.38 -18.93 -1.59
C ASP A 102 -15.14 -17.96 -2.54
N ASN A 103 -14.70 -17.83 -3.80
CA ASN A 103 -15.33 -17.03 -4.87
C ASN A 103 -16.35 -17.82 -5.68
#